data_AF-A0A1G3CYP8-F1
#
_entry.id   AF-A0A1G3CYP8-F1
#
_cell.length_a   1.000
_cell.length_b   1.000
_cell.length_c   1.000
_cell.angle_alpha   90.00
_cell.angle_beta   90.00
_cell.angle_gamma   90.00
#
_symmetry.space_group_name_H-M   'P 1'
#
loop_
_entity.id
_entity.type
_entity.pdbx_description
1 polymer ?
#
loop_
_entity_poly.entity_id
_entity_poly.type
_entity_poly.pdbx_seq_one_letter_code
_entity_poly.pdbx_strand_id
1 'polypeptide(L)' 'MEGAFSKGDIVSVCKKEDRTIFARGLTNYSSEEIEKIKGCSTSHIAKVLGYKLYDEVIHRDNMVIL' A
#
# COMPACT_ATOMS: atom_id res chain seq x y z
N MET A 1 0.69 6.88 7.74
CA MET A 1 -0.15 6.93 6.52
C MET A 1 -1.04 8.16 6.64
N GLU A 2 -1.55 8.73 5.56
CA GLU A 2 -2.52 9.84 5.64
C GLU A 2 -3.80 9.46 4.89
N GLY A 3 -4.95 9.78 5.49
CA GLY A 3 -6.26 9.43 4.95
C GLY A 3 -6.72 8.00 5.22
N ALA A 4 -7.98 7.74 4.89
CA ALA A 4 -8.58 6.42 4.90
C ALA A 4 -8.93 6.02 3.46
N PHE A 5 -8.64 4.78 3.10
CA PHE A 5 -8.92 4.24 1.76
C PHE A 5 -9.07 2.73 1.82
N SER A 6 -9.76 2.19 0.84
CA SER A 6 -10.06 0.76 0.70
C SER A 6 -9.21 0.11 -0.39
N LYS A 7 -9.21 -1.22 -0.40
CA LYS A 7 -8.67 -1.99 -1.53
C LYS A 7 -9.31 -1.52 -2.84
N GLY A 8 -8.47 -1.24 -3.84
CA GLY A 8 -8.89 -0.78 -5.16
C GLY A 8 -8.89 0.74 -5.32
N ASP A 9 -8.67 1.51 -4.26
CA ASP A 9 -8.59 2.96 -4.36
C ASP A 9 -7.24 3.41 -4.95
N ILE A 10 -7.27 4.55 -5.66
CA ILE A 10 -6.07 5.22 -6.14
C ILE A 10 -5.45 6.00 -4.99
N VAL A 11 -4.21 5.65 -4.65
CA VAL A 11 -3.43 6.32 -3.60
C VAL A 11 -2.23 7.03 -4.20
N SER A 12 -1.83 8.13 -3.55
CA SER A 12 -0.61 8.87 -3.92
C SER A 12 0.59 8.33 -3.12
N VAL A 13 1.71 8.14 -3.81
CA VAL A 13 2.97 7.73 -3.21
C VAL A 13 3.88 8.95 -3.17
N CYS A 14 4.26 9.34 -1.95
CA CYS A 14 5.04 10.54 -1.69
C CYS A 14 6.46 10.20 -1.26
N LYS A 15 7.41 11.06 -1.63
CA LYS A 15 8.77 11.03 -1.08
C LYS A 15 8.75 11.38 0.41
N LYS A 16 9.62 10.72 1.18
CA LYS A 16 9.68 10.89 2.64
C LYS A 16 10.15 12.29 3.06
N GLU A 17 11.07 12.90 2.31
CA GLU A 17 11.72 14.15 2.69
C GLU A 17 10.82 15.38 2.54
N ASP A 18 10.14 15.51 1.40
CA ASP A 18 9.42 16.72 1.00
C ASP A 18 7.91 16.49 0.79
N ARG A 19 7.43 15.26 0.97
CA ARG A 19 6.06 14.82 0.67
C ARG A 19 5.64 15.02 -0.79
N THR A 20 6.58 15.25 -1.70
CA THR A 20 6.28 15.38 -3.13
C THR A 20 5.73 14.06 -3.66
N ILE A 21 4.59 14.11 -4.34
CA ILE A 21 4.00 12.94 -4.99
C ILE A 21 4.86 12.59 -6.20
N PHE A 22 5.41 11.37 -6.23
CA PHE A 22 6.20 10.89 -7.36
C PHE A 22 5.53 9.74 -8.11
N ALA A 23 4.49 9.13 -7.53
CA ALA A 23 3.70 8.11 -8.19
C ALA A 23 2.26 8.08 -7.67
N ARG A 24 1.37 7.47 -8.45
CA ARG A 24 0.02 7.08 -8.03
C ARG A 24 -0.23 5.64 -8.42
N GLY A 25 -1.03 4.92 -7.64
CA GLY A 25 -1.37 3.55 -7.99
C GLY A 25 -2.56 2.99 -7.23
N LEU A 26 -3.03 1.83 -7.67
CA LEU A 26 -4.13 1.11 -7.02
C LEU A 26 -3.60 0.29 -5.84
N THR A 27 -4.22 0.46 -4.68
CA THR A 27 -3.85 -0.30 -3.48
C THR A 27 -4.55 -1.67 -3.42
N ASN A 28 -3.81 -2.70 -3.04
CA ASN A 28 -4.33 -4.05 -2.82
C ASN A 28 -4.89 -4.28 -1.41
N TYR A 29 -4.63 -3.34 -0.50
CA TYR A 29 -5.00 -3.39 0.91
C TYR A 29 -5.59 -2.05 1.35
N SER A 30 -6.48 -2.07 2.34
CA SER A 30 -7.00 -0.84 2.95
C SER A 30 -5.94 -0.13 3.80
N SER A 31 -6.17 1.14 4.13
CA SER A 31 -5.28 1.91 5.00
C SER A 31 -5.08 1.25 6.37
N GLU A 32 -6.12 0.64 6.93
CA GLU A 32 -6.04 -0.06 8.23
C GLU A 32 -5.17 -1.33 8.16
N GLU A 33 -5.30 -2.08 7.07
CA GLU A 33 -4.53 -3.30 6.86
C GLU A 33 -3.06 -2.98 6.63
N ILE A 34 -2.78 -1.96 5.81
CA ILE A 34 -1.41 -1.54 5.54
C ILE A 34 -0.73 -1.05 6.81
N GLU A 35 -1.43 -0.33 7.69
CA GLU A 35 -0.83 0.10 8.96
C GLU A 35 -0.41 -1.10 9.84
N LYS A 36 -1.16 -2.21 9.80
CA LYS A 36 -0.81 -3.45 10.52
C LYS A 36 0.37 -4.21 9.91
N ILE A 37 0.52 -4.18 8.58
CA ILE A 37 1.57 -4.95 7.87
C ILE A 37 2.77 -4.10 7.45
N LYS A 38 2.76 -2.80 7.74
CA LYS A 38 3.85 -1.88 7.39
C LYS A 38 5.14 -2.31 8.08
N GLY A 39 6.17 -2.56 7.27
CA GLY A 39 7.47 -3.05 7.76
C GLY A 39 7.48 -4.54 8.10
N CYS A 40 6.36 -5.26 7.94
CA CYS A 40 6.36 -6.71 8.00
C CYS A 40 6.91 -7.31 6.70
N SER A 41 7.61 -8.45 6.82
CA SER A 41 7.89 -9.29 5.66
C SER A 41 6.58 -9.82 5.06
N THR A 42 6.53 -9.93 3.74
CA THR A 42 5.39 -10.47 2.98
C THR A 42 4.92 -11.83 3.49
N SER A 43 5.84 -12.67 4.00
CA SER A 43 5.52 -13.98 4.59
C SER A 43 4.67 -13.88 5.87
N HIS A 44 4.69 -12.74 6.56
CA HIS A 44 3.94 -12.50 7.79
C HIS A 44 2.57 -11.86 7.56
N ILE A 45 2.25 -11.39 6.36
CA ILE A 45 0.97 -10.72 6.05
C ILE A 45 -0.22 -11.63 6.40
N ALA A 46 -0.19 -12.90 5.95
CA ALA A 46 -1.25 -13.87 6.25
C ALA A 46 -1.43 -14.11 7.75
N LYS A 47 -0.34 -14.04 8.53
CA LYS A 47 -0.39 -14.20 9.99
C LYS A 47 -1.00 -12.99 10.68
N VAL A 48 -0.76 -11.78 10.16
CA VAL A 48 -1.25 -10.52 10.75
C VAL A 48 -2.70 -10.23 10.35
N LEU A 49 -3.08 -10.47 9.09
CA LEU A 49 -4.40 -10.16 8.56
C LEU A 49 -5.36 -11.36 8.53
N GLY A 50 -4.85 -12.58 8.72
CA GLY A 50 -5.60 -13.83 8.57
C GLY A 50 -5.75 -14.29 7.11
N TYR A 51 -5.26 -13.51 6.15
CA TYR A 51 -5.28 -13.83 4.72
C TYR A 51 -4.14 -13.11 3.98
N LYS A 52 -3.78 -13.60 2.78
CA LYS A 52 -2.86 -12.92 1.86
C LYS A 52 -3.30 -13.17 0.43
N LEU A 53 -3.87 -12.16 -0.20
CA LEU A 53 -4.27 -12.21 -1.63
C LEU A 53 -3.19 -11.66 -2.55
N TYR A 54 -2.36 -10.74 -2.05
CA TYR A 54 -1.30 -10.07 -2.82
C TYR A 54 -0.03 -9.94 -1.99
N ASP A 55 1.12 -9.96 -2.65
CA ASP A 55 2.40 -9.78 -1.97
C ASP A 55 2.77 -8.30 -1.81
N GLU A 56 2.20 -7.46 -2.68
CA GLU A 56 2.49 -6.04 -2.78
C GLU A 56 1.30 -5.19 -2.32
N VAL A 57 1.61 -4.06 -1.68
CA VAL A 57 0.61 -3.03 -1.35
C VAL A 57 0.12 -2.32 -2.61
N ILE A 58 1.03 -1.98 -3.52
CA ILE A 58 0.72 -1.47 -4.86
C ILE A 58 1.57 -2.31 -5.83
N HIS A 59 0.92 -3.00 -6.76
CA HIS A 59 1.64 -3.74 -7.81
C HIS A 59 2.29 -2.75 -8.78
N ARG A 60 3.48 -3.06 -9.31
CA ARG A 60 4.21 -2.18 -10.25
C ARG A 60 3.35 -1.81 -11.47
N ASP A 61 2.65 -2.77 -12.04
CA ASP A 61 1.81 -2.54 -13.23
C ASP A 61 0.60 -1.65 -12.95
N ASN A 62 0.20 -1.55 -11.67
CA ASN A 62 -0.89 -0.70 -11.20
C ASN A 62 -0.37 0.65 -10.65
N MET A 63 0.90 1.00 -10.93
CA MET A 63 1.54 2.23 -10.48
C MET A 63 2.07 3.03 -11.66
N VAL A 64 1.80 4.34 -11.66
CA VAL A 64 2.28 5.29 -12.66
C VAL A 64 3.19 6.31 -11.96
N ILE A 65 4.38 6.52 -12.53
CA ILE A 65 5.36 7.53 -12.09
C ILE A 65 5.02 8.88 -12.73
N LEU A 66 5.19 9.97 -11.98
CA LEU A 66 4.93 11.35 -12.42
C LEU A 66 6.23 12.11 -12.73
#